data_AF-A0A2X1QSK5-F1
#
_entry.id   AF-A0A2X1QSK5-F1
#
_cell.length_a   1.000
_cell.length_b   1.000
_cell.length_c   1.000
_cell.angle_alpha   90.00
_cell.angle_beta   90.00
_cell.angle_gamma   90.00
#
_symmetry.space_group_name_H-M   'P 1'
#
loop_
_entity.id
_entity.type
_entity.pdbx_description
1 polymer ?
#
loop_
_entity_poly.entity_id
_entity_poly.type
_entity_poly.pdbx_seq_one_letter_code
_entity_poly.pdbx_strand_id
1 'polypeptide(L)' 'MSKLPIYLDYMATTPVDPRVIEKMMGYLGPDGCFGNPASITHVYGKQAAVAVDYARSQIAAVIHAQPQNCLYLWCYRSG' A
#
# COMPACT_ATOMS: atom_id res chain seq x y z
N MET A 1 9.20 32.28 4.91
CA MET A 1 8.03 31.91 4.09
C MET A 1 6.96 31.39 5.01
N SER A 2 5.90 32.18 5.22
CA SER A 2 4.76 31.75 6.04
C SER A 2 4.20 30.47 5.40
N LYS A 3 4.33 29.35 6.12
CA LYS A 3 3.68 28.11 5.73
C LYS A 3 2.19 28.42 5.57
N LEU A 4 1.65 27.92 4.46
CA LEU A 4 0.24 27.81 4.09
C LEU A 4 -0.71 27.66 5.30
N PRO A 5 -2.01 27.95 5.17
CA PRO A 5 -2.97 27.77 6.27
C PRO A 5 -2.75 26.44 7.00
N ILE A 6 -2.79 26.49 8.33
CA ILE A 6 -2.58 25.31 9.18
C ILE A 6 -3.64 24.27 8.83
N TYR A 7 -3.22 23.10 8.37
CA TYR A 7 -4.12 22.00 8.05
C TYR A 7 -4.55 21.31 9.35
N LEU A 8 -5.84 21.43 9.70
CA LEU A 8 -6.42 20.82 10.90
C LEU A 8 -7.49 19.77 10.57
N ASP A 9 -7.61 19.37 9.30
CA ASP A 9 -8.64 18.44 8.82
C ASP A 9 -8.11 17.02 8.57
N TYR A 10 -7.35 16.48 9.53
CA TYR A 10 -6.79 15.12 9.44
C TYR A 10 -7.84 14.01 9.52
N MET A 11 -9.10 14.34 9.86
CA MET A 11 -10.21 13.38 9.82
C MET A 11 -10.79 13.21 8.42
N ALA A 12 -10.68 14.21 7.53
CA ALA A 12 -11.08 14.08 6.14
C ALA A 12 -10.06 13.25 5.34
N THR A 13 -8.76 13.56 5.47
CA THR A 13 -7.68 12.78 4.87
C THR A 13 -6.35 13.15 5.54
N THR A 14 -5.35 12.27 5.39
CA THR A 14 -4.02 12.49 5.94
C THR A 14 -2.98 12.54 4.82
N PRO A 15 -2.03 13.49 4.83
CA PRO A 15 -0.91 13.45 3.89
C PRO A 15 -0.12 12.16 4.08
N VAL A 16 0.27 11.55 2.96
CA VAL A 16 1.03 10.29 2.97
C VAL A 16 2.41 10.52 3.58
N ASP A 17 2.83 9.65 4.50
CA ASP A 17 4.17 9.70 5.10
C ASP A 17 5.25 9.55 4.01
N PRO A 18 6.31 10.39 3.99
CA PRO A 18 7.38 10.29 2.99
C PRO A 18 7.99 8.89 2.84
N ARG A 19 8.06 8.11 3.92
CA ARG A 19 8.55 6.73 3.90
C ARG A 19 7.63 5.79 3.11
N VAL A 20 6.32 6.04 3.15
CA VAL A 20 5.33 5.29 2.37
C VAL A 20 5.49 5.64 0.89
N ILE A 21 5.65 6.93 0.56
CA ILE A 21 5.89 7.38 -0.82
C ILE A 21 7.13 6.69 -1.40
N GLU A 22 8.26 6.76 -0.69
CA GLU A 22 9.52 6.15 -1.12
C GLU A 22 9.36 4.64 -1.41
N LYS A 23 8.67 3.91 -0.53
CA LYS A 23 8.40 2.48 -0.73
C LYS A 23 7.47 2.22 -1.91
N MET A 24 6.43 3.04 -2.08
CA MET A 24 5.46 2.88 -3.17
C MET A 24 6.11 3.10 -4.54
N MET A 25 7.05 4.05 -4.67
CA MET A 25 7.74 4.31 -5.93
C MET A 25 8.44 3.07 -6.50
N GLY A 26 8.90 2.15 -5.64
CA GLY A 26 9.51 0.88 -6.05
C GLY A 26 8.56 -0.11 -6.74
N TYR A 27 7.25 0.16 -6.78
CA TYR A 27 6.23 -0.71 -7.39
C TYR A 27 5.51 -0.06 -8.59
N LEU A 28 5.79 1.21 -8.88
CA LEU A 28 5.07 1.99 -9.91
C LEU A 28 5.89 2.18 -11.19
N GLY A 29 7.22 2.28 -11.08
CA GLY A 29 8.11 2.55 -12.20
C GLY A 29 8.50 1.30 -13.01
N PRO A 30 9.00 1.49 -14.25
CA PRO A 30 9.47 0.39 -15.11
C PRO A 30 10.68 -0.36 -14.54
N ASP A 31 11.48 0.29 -13.70
CA ASP A 31 12.62 -0.33 -13.01
C ASP A 31 12.21 -1.02 -11.68
N GLY A 32 10.93 -0.93 -11.32
CA GLY A 32 10.37 -1.44 -10.07
C GLY A 32 9.66 -2.79 -10.21
N CYS A 33 9.05 -3.24 -9.12
CA CYS A 33 8.18 -4.42 -9.10
C CYS A 33 6.76 -4.03 -9.54
N PHE A 34 6.56 -3.78 -10.83
CA PHE A 34 5.28 -3.37 -11.42
C PHE A 34 4.38 -4.53 -11.88
N GLY A 35 4.78 -5.78 -11.57
CA GLY A 35 4.08 -6.97 -12.04
C GLY A 35 2.66 -7.13 -11.46
N ASN A 36 1.81 -7.86 -12.17
CA ASN A 36 0.50 -8.26 -11.64
C ASN A 36 0.68 -9.47 -10.70
N PRO A 37 0.31 -9.39 -9.40
CA PRO A 37 0.44 -10.51 -8.46
C PRO A 37 -0.39 -11.74 -8.84
N ALA A 38 -1.44 -11.59 -9.67
CA ALA A 38 -2.21 -12.72 -10.17
C ALA A 38 -1.47 -13.54 -11.26
N SER A 39 -0.40 -12.99 -11.84
CA SER A 39 0.39 -13.67 -12.88
C SER A 39 1.40 -14.63 -12.28
N ILE A 40 0.99 -15.88 -12.06
CA ILE A 40 1.83 -16.91 -11.42
C ILE A 40 2.94 -17.50 -12.32
N THR A 41 2.87 -17.24 -13.63
CA THR A 41 3.72 -17.92 -14.63
C THR A 41 5.10 -17.28 -14.81
N HIS A 42 5.26 -15.99 -14.50
CA HIS A 42 6.50 -15.26 -14.73
C HIS A 42 7.01 -14.55 -13.46
N VAL A 43 8.31 -14.22 -13.45
CA VAL A 43 9.00 -13.68 -12.28
C VAL A 43 8.38 -12.37 -11.77
N TYR A 44 7.96 -11.47 -12.67
CA TYR A 44 7.36 -10.19 -12.27
C TYR A 44 6.11 -10.36 -11.41
N GLY A 45 5.23 -11.32 -11.74
CA GLY A 45 4.03 -11.55 -10.95
C GLY A 45 4.32 -12.27 -9.63
N LYS A 46 5.28 -13.19 -9.63
CA LYS A 46 5.75 -13.83 -8.38
C LYS A 46 6.34 -12.82 -7.39
N GLN A 47 7.17 -11.88 -7.87
CA GLN A 47 7.73 -10.81 -7.04
C GLN A 47 6.63 -9.89 -6.50
N ALA A 48 5.67 -9.52 -7.33
CA ALA A 48 4.53 -8.70 -6.90
C ALA A 48 3.66 -9.42 -5.85
N ALA A 49 3.42 -10.72 -6.01
CA ALA A 49 2.70 -11.52 -5.03
C ALA A 49 3.39 -11.53 -3.66
N VAL A 50 4.73 -11.72 -3.64
CA VAL A 50 5.53 -11.65 -2.41
C VAL A 50 5.41 -10.27 -1.73
N ALA A 51 5.43 -9.19 -2.51
CA ALA A 51 5.28 -7.84 -1.98
C ALA A 51 3.90 -7.61 -1.33
N VAL A 52 2.84 -8.10 -1.98
CA VAL A 52 1.46 -8.04 -1.44
C VAL A 52 1.34 -8.87 -0.15
N ASP A 53 1.90 -10.08 -0.12
CA ASP A 53 1.87 -10.95 1.07
C ASP A 53 2.66 -10.34 2.24
N TYR A 54 3.79 -9.68 1.96
CA TYR A 54 4.54 -8.94 2.95
C TYR A 54 3.70 -7.78 3.53
N ALA A 55 3.07 -6.98 2.69
CA ALA A 55 2.19 -5.90 3.14
C ALA A 55 1.01 -6.43 3.98
N ARG A 56 0.44 -7.59 3.60
CA ARG A 56 -0.64 -8.23 4.37
C ARG A 56 -0.18 -8.62 5.77
N SER A 57 1.03 -9.15 5.88
CA SER A 57 1.64 -9.53 7.14
C SER A 57 1.90 -8.32 8.04
N GLN A 58 2.34 -7.19 7.47
CA GLN A 58 2.53 -5.94 8.21
C GLN A 58 1.20 -5.39 8.76
N ILE A 59 0.14 -5.38 7.95
CA ILE A 59 -1.20 -4.94 8.40
C ILE A 59 -1.72 -5.86 9.52
N ALA A 60 -1.64 -7.18 9.32
CA ALA A 60 -2.11 -8.16 10.28
C ALA A 60 -1.41 -8.03 11.65
N ALA A 61 -0.11 -7.75 11.65
CA ALA A 61 0.67 -7.55 12.88
C ALA A 61 0.20 -6.33 13.70
N VAL A 62 -0.20 -5.24 13.05
CA VAL A 62 -0.68 -4.01 13.72
C VAL A 62 -2.01 -4.25 14.45
N ILE A 63 -2.87 -5.10 13.89
CA ILE A 63 -4.21 -5.41 14.44
C ILE A 63 -4.26 -6.75 15.18
N HIS A 64 -3.13 -7.42 15.39
CA HIS A 64 -3.03 -8.76 15.99
C HIS A 64 -3.91 -9.83 15.34
N ALA A 65 -4.06 -9.76 14.01
CA ALA A 65 -4.79 -10.75 13.22
C ALA A 65 -3.85 -11.75 12.55
N GLN A 66 -4.42 -12.85 12.04
CA GLN A 66 -3.70 -13.72 11.12
C GLN A 66 -3.74 -13.12 9.70
N PRO A 67 -2.63 -13.13 8.94
CA PRO A 67 -2.59 -12.54 7.60
C PRO A 67 -3.66 -13.09 6.65
N GLN A 68 -4.05 -14.35 6.78
CA GLN A 68 -5.07 -14.99 5.95
C GLN A 68 -6.47 -14.38 6.12
N ASN A 69 -6.70 -13.69 7.24
CA ASN A 69 -7.98 -13.03 7.54
C ASN A 69 -8.03 -11.58 7.05
N CYS A 70 -6.97 -11.08 6.43
CA CYS A 70 -6.91 -9.71 5.90
C CYS A 70 -7.37 -9.68 4.43
N LEU A 71 -8.49 -9.00 4.18
CA LEU A 71 -9.04 -8.76 2.84
C LEU A 71 -8.72 -7.34 2.38
N TYR A 72 -8.28 -7.17 1.14
CA TYR A 72 -8.10 -5.86 0.52
C TYR A 72 -9.39 -5.43 -0.17
N LEU A 73 -9.94 -4.30 0.29
CA LEU A 73 -11.09 -3.64 -0.31
C LEU A 73 -10.71 -2.21 -0.66
N TRP A 74 -11.41 -1.64 -1.63
CA TRP A 74 -11.33 -0.20 -1.83
C TRP A 74 -12.03 0.49 -0.65
N CYS A 75 -11.38 1.48 -0.07
CA CYS A 75 -11.95 2.41 0.92
C CYS A 75 -13.18 3.22 0.41
N TYR A 76 -13.61 3.07 -0.86
CA TYR A 76 -14.79 3.78 -1.35
C TYR A 76 -16.07 3.10 -0.87
N ARG A 77 -16.97 3.90 -0.27
CA ARG A 77 -18.28 3.45 0.15
C ARG A 77 -19.14 3.25 -1.10
N SER A 78 -19.45 1.99 -1.44
CA SER A 78 -20.54 1.71 -2.38
C SER A 78 -21.80 2.39 -1.85
N GLY A 79 -22.37 3.30 -2.65
CA GLY A 79 -23.64 3.96 -2.36
C GLY A 79 -24.79 2.97 -2.31
#